data_AF-A0A1G8PTK9-F1
#
_entry.id   AF-A0A1G8PTK9-F1
#
_cell.length_a   1.000
_cell.length_b   1.000
_cell.length_c   1.000
_cell.angle_alpha   90.00
_cell.angle_beta   90.00
_cell.angle_gamma   90.00
#
_symmetry.space_group_name_H-M   'P 1'
#
loop_
_entity.id
_entity.type
_entity.pdbx_description
1 polymer ?
#
loop_
_entity_poly.entity_id
_entity_poly.type
_entity_poly.pdbx_seq_one_letter_code
_entity_poly.pdbx_strand_id
1 'polypeptide(L)'
;MNNPIQYFVTKEAIATLTEKLNLPILDERSQDWELEISDHTRVAEFITCYEIGALNKAEKLALMKLILSSFDEALNMTGVMPELWRRIKGHLINDFDMFRETIRYWALAEEDYCDGFELTPYMRELVAQYNL
;
A
#
# COMPACT_ATOMS: atom_id res chain seq x y z
N MET A 1 -19.78 3.55 21.80
CA MET A 1 -18.58 3.96 21.03
C MET A 1 -18.08 2.69 20.36
N ASN A 2 -18.25 2.55 19.05
CA ASN A 2 -17.66 1.41 18.35
C ASN A 2 -16.18 1.70 18.20
N ASN A 3 -15.32 0.84 18.74
CA ASN A 3 -13.89 0.91 18.44
C ASN A 3 -13.72 0.79 16.92
N PRO A 4 -12.85 1.60 16.28
CA PRO A 4 -12.53 1.41 14.88
C PRO A 4 -12.01 -0.01 14.67
N ILE A 5 -12.46 -0.66 13.59
CA ILE A 5 -11.95 -1.97 13.21
C ILE A 5 -10.50 -1.76 12.79
N GLN A 6 -9.57 -2.33 13.56
CA GLN A 6 -8.15 -2.26 13.24
C GLN A 6 -7.78 -3.46 12.36
N TYR A 7 -7.22 -3.17 11.20
CA TYR A 7 -6.75 -4.16 10.25
C TYR A 7 -5.25 -4.34 10.41
N PHE A 8 -4.80 -5.59 10.47
CA PHE A 8 -3.38 -5.91 10.65
C PHE A 8 -2.91 -6.89 9.59
N VAL A 9 -1.67 -6.70 9.16
CA VAL A 9 -0.96 -7.67 8.32
C VAL A 9 -0.58 -8.86 9.20
N THR A 10 -0.90 -10.06 8.74
CA THR A 10 -0.60 -11.32 9.44
C THR A 10 0.58 -12.02 8.79
N LYS A 11 1.34 -12.82 9.56
CA LYS A 11 2.45 -13.62 9.02
C LYS A 11 1.98 -14.62 7.95
N GLU A 12 0.78 -15.16 8.12
CA GLU A 12 0.16 -16.10 7.17
C GLU A 12 -0.14 -15.43 5.82
N ALA A 13 -0.65 -14.19 5.86
CA ALA A 13 -0.85 -13.38 4.65
C ALA A 13 0.47 -13.08 3.93
N ILE A 14 1.52 -12.70 4.68
CA ILE A 14 2.86 -12.49 4.12
C ILE A 14 3.36 -13.78 3.45
N ALA A 15 3.35 -14.91 4.16
CA ALA A 15 3.82 -16.19 3.62
C ALA A 15 3.07 -16.59 2.34
N THR A 16 1.75 -16.43 2.36
CA THR A 16 0.89 -16.74 1.21
C THR A 16 1.17 -15.82 0.02
N LEU A 17 1.37 -14.52 0.24
CA LEU A 17 1.75 -13.58 -0.82
C LEU A 17 3.15 -13.86 -1.35
N THR A 18 4.10 -14.19 -0.48
CA THR A 18 5.48 -14.56 -0.86
C THR A 18 5.48 -15.73 -1.83
N GLU A 19 4.67 -16.76 -1.57
CA GLU A 19 4.50 -17.89 -2.50
C GLU A 19 3.78 -17.47 -3.79
N LYS A 20 2.63 -16.78 -3.68
CA LYS A 20 1.80 -16.39 -4.84
C LYS A 20 2.53 -15.48 -5.84
N LEU A 21 3.38 -14.58 -5.33
CA LEU A 21 4.09 -13.57 -6.10
C LEU A 21 5.57 -13.91 -6.27
N ASN A 22 6.03 -15.09 -5.83
CA ASN A 22 7.44 -15.48 -5.89
C ASN A 22 8.36 -14.37 -5.34
N LEU A 23 8.04 -13.86 -4.15
CA LEU A 23 8.80 -12.78 -3.50
C LEU A 23 9.99 -13.36 -2.74
N PRO A 24 11.02 -12.55 -2.46
CA PRO A 24 12.12 -12.96 -1.58
C PRO A 24 11.59 -13.39 -0.20
N ILE A 25 12.13 -14.49 0.33
CA ILE A 25 11.88 -14.90 1.70
C ILE A 25 12.84 -14.09 2.59
N LEU A 26 12.28 -13.25 3.44
CA LEU A 26 13.04 -12.47 4.42
C LEU A 26 13.27 -13.27 5.70
N ASP A 27 14.30 -12.88 6.47
CA ASP A 27 14.60 -13.52 7.74
C ASP A 27 13.72 -13.00 8.89
N GLU A 28 13.84 -13.62 10.07
CA GLU A 28 13.02 -13.30 11.25
C GLU A 28 13.27 -11.91 11.84
N ARG A 29 14.34 -11.21 11.41
CA ARG A 29 14.67 -9.85 11.85
C ARG A 29 14.11 -8.78 10.94
N SER A 30 13.54 -9.17 9.80
CA SER A 30 12.86 -8.26 8.88
C SER A 30 11.76 -7.48 9.60
N GLN A 31 11.75 -6.16 9.36
CA GLN A 31 10.73 -5.23 9.86
C GLN A 31 10.12 -4.52 8.66
N ASP A 32 8.82 -4.22 8.74
CA ASP A 32 8.10 -3.55 7.65
C ASP A 32 8.29 -4.25 6.29
N TRP A 33 7.88 -5.52 6.24
CA TRP A 33 8.03 -6.43 5.08
C TRP A 33 7.78 -5.73 3.73
N GLU A 34 6.73 -4.94 3.60
CA GLU A 34 6.39 -4.21 2.37
C GLU A 34 7.46 -3.21 1.88
N LEU A 35 8.29 -2.67 2.78
CA LEU A 35 9.38 -1.75 2.48
C LEU A 35 10.65 -2.50 2.11
N GLU A 36 10.87 -3.69 2.67
CA GLU A 36 12.07 -4.49 2.38
C GLU A 36 11.97 -5.25 1.04
N ILE A 37 10.75 -5.57 0.60
CA ILE A 37 10.50 -6.31 -0.66
C ILE A 37 9.80 -5.47 -1.73
N SER A 38 9.72 -4.14 -1.54
CA SER A 38 9.24 -3.26 -2.60
C SER A 38 10.05 -3.44 -3.87
N ASP A 39 9.35 -3.33 -4.99
CA ASP A 39 9.97 -3.41 -6.30
C ASP A 39 9.21 -2.54 -7.29
N HIS A 40 9.78 -1.37 -7.58
CA HIS A 40 9.27 -0.42 -8.57
C HIS A 40 8.97 -1.03 -9.95
N THR A 41 9.61 -2.14 -10.34
CA THR A 41 9.39 -2.78 -11.65
C THR A 41 8.15 -3.66 -11.68
N ARG A 42 7.60 -4.03 -10.51
CA ARG A 42 6.53 -5.03 -10.36
C ARG A 42 5.18 -4.45 -9.93
N VAL A 43 5.06 -3.13 -9.80
CA VAL A 43 3.81 -2.46 -9.36
C VAL A 43 2.59 -2.92 -10.18
N ALA A 44 2.71 -2.99 -11.51
CA ALA A 44 1.61 -3.41 -12.38
C ALA A 44 1.20 -4.89 -12.17
N GLU A 45 2.17 -5.76 -11.87
CA GLU A 45 1.94 -7.16 -11.53
C GLU A 45 1.18 -7.25 -10.19
N PHE A 46 1.65 -6.52 -9.17
CA PHE A 46 1.04 -6.52 -7.85
C PHE A 46 -0.41 -6.01 -7.87
N ILE A 47 -0.69 -4.92 -8.59
CA ILE A 47 -2.07 -4.43 -8.76
C ILE A 47 -2.93 -5.47 -9.47
N THR A 48 -2.40 -6.14 -10.49
CA THR A 48 -3.15 -7.18 -11.20
C THR A 48 -3.47 -8.36 -10.27
N CYS A 49 -2.52 -8.79 -9.45
CA CYS A 49 -2.74 -9.80 -8.42
C CYS A 49 -3.81 -9.36 -7.39
N TYR A 50 -3.79 -8.09 -6.98
CA TYR A 50 -4.80 -7.53 -6.08
C TYR A 50 -6.22 -7.57 -6.68
N GLU A 51 -6.35 -7.29 -7.98
CA GLU A 51 -7.63 -7.19 -8.67
C GLU A 51 -8.27 -8.55 -8.99
N ILE A 52 -7.47 -9.52 -9.41
CA ILE A 52 -7.99 -10.83 -9.88
C ILE A 52 -7.74 -11.96 -8.89
N GLY A 53 -6.88 -11.74 -7.89
CA GLY A 53 -6.52 -12.75 -6.91
C GLY A 53 -7.65 -13.04 -5.93
N ALA A 54 -7.82 -14.31 -5.60
CA ALA A 54 -8.63 -14.72 -4.45
C ALA A 54 -7.85 -14.38 -3.16
N LEU A 55 -8.06 -13.17 -2.64
CA LEU A 55 -7.38 -12.63 -1.46
C LEU A 55 -8.34 -12.47 -0.28
N ASN A 56 -7.90 -12.91 0.89
CA ASN A 56 -8.56 -12.58 2.15
C ASN A 56 -8.24 -11.14 2.59
N LYS A 57 -8.87 -10.65 3.67
CA LYS A 57 -8.69 -9.27 4.13
C LYS A 57 -7.25 -8.94 4.55
N ALA A 58 -6.55 -9.87 5.22
CA ALA A 58 -5.17 -9.66 5.65
C ALA A 58 -4.21 -9.64 4.44
N GLU A 59 -4.45 -10.50 3.45
CA GLU A 59 -3.71 -10.51 2.18
C GLU A 59 -3.95 -9.24 1.36
N LYS A 60 -5.19 -8.75 1.28
CA LYS A 60 -5.51 -7.47 0.64
C LYS A 60 -4.74 -6.32 1.31
N LEU A 61 -4.79 -6.25 2.64
CA LEU A 61 -4.07 -5.21 3.37
C LEU A 61 -2.57 -5.27 3.08
N ALA A 62 -1.97 -6.46 3.22
CA ALA A 62 -0.54 -6.67 3.01
C ALA A 62 -0.12 -6.33 1.58
N LEU A 63 -0.86 -6.81 0.57
CA LEU A 63 -0.55 -6.56 -0.83
C LEU A 63 -0.73 -5.09 -1.19
N MET A 64 -1.75 -4.40 -0.66
CA MET A 64 -1.88 -2.96 -0.90
C MET A 64 -0.70 -2.19 -0.30
N LYS A 65 -0.25 -2.52 0.92
CA LYS A 65 0.93 -1.87 1.52
C LYS A 65 2.18 -2.07 0.64
N LEU A 66 2.39 -3.28 0.11
CA LEU A 66 3.46 -3.56 -0.86
C LEU A 66 3.32 -2.77 -2.16
N ILE A 67 2.10 -2.67 -2.70
CA ILE A 67 1.82 -1.86 -3.89
C ILE A 67 2.19 -0.40 -3.65
N LEU A 68 1.79 0.18 -2.52
CA LEU A 68 2.08 1.58 -2.20
C LEU A 68 3.58 1.83 -2.03
N SER A 69 4.28 0.96 -1.30
CA SER A 69 5.74 1.03 -1.13
C SER A 69 6.47 0.96 -2.48
N SER A 70 6.12 -0.03 -3.30
CA SER A 70 6.71 -0.19 -4.64
C SER A 70 6.35 0.96 -5.59
N PHE A 71 5.17 1.55 -5.42
CA PHE A 71 4.73 2.69 -6.22
C PHE A 71 5.44 3.99 -5.82
N ASP A 72 5.71 4.18 -4.53
CA ASP A 72 6.55 5.28 -4.04
C ASP A 72 7.96 5.24 -4.66
N GLU A 73 8.60 4.07 -4.64
CA GLU A 73 9.88 3.86 -5.34
C GLU A 73 9.76 4.13 -6.85
N ALA A 74 8.67 3.70 -7.48
CA ALA A 74 8.45 3.92 -8.91
C ALA A 74 8.30 5.41 -9.26
N LEU A 75 7.62 6.19 -8.40
CA LEU A 75 7.51 7.64 -8.56
C LEU A 75 8.90 8.29 -8.49
N ASN A 76 9.75 7.87 -7.54
CA ASN A 76 11.12 8.38 -7.40
C ASN A 76 12.00 8.02 -8.62
N MET A 77 11.92 6.77 -9.08
CA MET A 77 12.84 6.23 -10.10
C MET A 77 12.41 6.54 -11.55
N THR A 78 11.10 6.54 -11.81
CA THR A 78 10.54 6.61 -13.18
C THR A 78 9.62 7.81 -13.40
N GLY A 79 9.24 8.52 -12.33
CA GLY A 79 8.33 9.65 -12.37
C GLY A 79 6.86 9.26 -12.34
N VAL A 80 6.00 10.20 -12.75
CA VAL A 80 4.54 10.10 -12.61
C VAL A 80 3.97 9.00 -13.51
N MET A 81 3.19 8.08 -12.92
CA MET A 81 2.49 7.00 -13.63
C MET A 81 0.97 7.06 -13.39
N PRO A 82 0.22 7.90 -14.13
CA PRO A 82 -1.19 8.22 -13.82
C PRO A 82 -2.12 7.01 -13.83
N GLU A 83 -1.89 6.07 -14.74
CA GLU A 83 -2.75 4.89 -14.89
C GLU A 83 -2.61 3.91 -13.71
N LEU A 84 -1.40 3.73 -13.19
CA LEU A 84 -1.20 2.91 -12.00
C LEU A 84 -1.82 3.57 -10.78
N TRP A 85 -1.60 4.89 -10.59
CA TRP A 85 -2.23 5.63 -9.51
C TRP A 85 -3.76 5.56 -9.59
N ARG A 86 -4.35 5.71 -10.77
CA ARG A 86 -5.81 5.63 -10.96
C ARG A 86 -6.38 4.30 -10.45
N ARG A 87 -5.69 3.18 -10.72
CA ARG A 87 -6.07 1.84 -10.23
C ARG A 87 -5.90 1.74 -8.71
N ILE A 88 -4.75 2.14 -8.18
CA ILE A 88 -4.45 2.15 -6.73
C ILE A 88 -5.50 2.96 -5.97
N LYS A 89 -5.71 4.22 -6.38
CA LYS A 89 -6.71 5.14 -5.82
C LYS A 89 -8.10 4.53 -5.81
N GLY A 90 -8.51 3.87 -6.90
CA GLY A 90 -9.80 3.18 -6.98
C GLY A 90 -9.98 2.15 -5.87
N HIS A 91 -8.96 1.33 -5.61
CA HIS A 91 -9.01 0.32 -4.55
C HIS A 91 -8.96 0.91 -3.14
N LEU A 92 -8.12 1.93 -2.92
CA LEU A 92 -8.06 2.64 -1.64
C LEU A 92 -9.41 3.25 -1.25
N ILE A 93 -10.14 3.80 -2.22
CA ILE A 93 -11.47 4.40 -2.00
C ILE A 93 -12.56 3.35 -1.87
N ASN A 94 -12.50 2.25 -2.65
CA ASN A 94 -13.52 1.21 -2.59
C ASN A 94 -13.56 0.50 -1.23
N ASP A 95 -12.39 0.29 -0.61
CA ASP A 95 -12.24 -0.31 0.72
C ASP A 95 -11.75 0.74 1.76
N PHE A 96 -12.32 1.95 1.72
CA PHE A 96 -11.81 3.12 2.45
C PHE A 96 -11.61 2.93 3.95
N ASP A 97 -12.54 2.26 4.64
CA ASP A 97 -12.41 2.01 6.09
C ASP A 97 -11.23 1.10 6.44
N MET A 98 -10.85 0.20 5.53
CA MET A 98 -9.67 -0.66 5.70
C MET A 98 -8.36 0.10 5.51
N PHE A 99 -8.36 1.10 4.62
CA PHE A 99 -7.15 1.82 4.22
C PHE A 99 -7.00 3.22 4.80
N ARG A 100 -7.96 3.68 5.63
CA ARG A 100 -7.94 5.00 6.27
C ARG A 100 -6.59 5.35 6.90
N GLU A 101 -6.09 4.47 7.77
CA GLU A 101 -4.82 4.70 8.46
C GLU A 101 -3.62 4.62 7.50
N THR A 102 -3.67 3.75 6.49
CA THR A 102 -2.65 3.68 5.44
C THR A 102 -2.58 4.99 4.65
N ILE A 103 -3.73 5.58 4.29
CA ILE A 103 -3.79 6.87 3.58
C ILE A 103 -3.23 7.98 4.48
N ARG A 104 -3.63 8.03 5.76
CA ARG A 104 -3.12 9.03 6.72
C ARG A 104 -1.62 8.94 6.93
N TYR A 105 -1.08 7.72 7.05
CA TYR A 105 0.36 7.46 7.18
C TYR A 105 1.14 8.00 5.98
N TRP A 106 0.79 7.57 4.77
CA TRP A 106 1.52 8.01 3.56
C TRP A 106 1.28 9.48 3.22
N ALA A 107 0.18 10.10 3.67
CA ALA A 107 -0.06 11.53 3.52
C ALA A 107 0.76 12.39 4.51
N LEU A 108 1.40 11.76 5.51
CA LEU A 108 1.95 12.45 6.68
C LEU A 108 0.91 13.41 7.26
N ALA A 109 -0.33 12.94 7.45
CA ALA A 109 -1.49 13.80 7.74
C ALA A 109 -1.38 14.57 9.07
N GLU A 110 -0.51 14.12 9.97
CA GLU A 110 -0.24 14.76 11.27
C GLU A 110 1.01 15.64 11.27
N GLU A 111 1.72 15.70 10.14
CA GLU A 111 2.99 16.41 10.03
C GLU A 111 2.91 17.56 9.01
N ASP A 112 3.50 18.71 9.36
CA ASP A 112 3.55 19.92 8.51
C ASP A 112 4.83 19.97 7.65
N TYR A 113 5.38 18.80 7.29
CA TYR A 113 6.59 18.72 6.49
C TYR A 113 6.28 18.84 4.98
N CYS A 114 7.07 19.67 4.30
CA CYS A 114 7.08 19.79 2.84
C CYS A 114 7.80 18.61 2.17
N ASP A 115 8.79 18.01 2.86
CA ASP A 115 9.55 16.85 2.40
C ASP A 115 8.92 15.58 2.97
N GLY A 116 8.28 14.80 2.12
CA GLY A 116 7.67 13.51 2.46
C GLY A 116 8.02 12.45 1.43
N PHE A 117 7.37 11.29 1.52
CA PHE A 117 7.40 10.27 0.48
C PHE A 117 6.93 10.85 -0.87
N GLU A 118 7.35 10.26 -1.99
CA GLU A 118 6.85 10.65 -3.32
C GLU A 118 5.33 10.46 -3.45
N LEU A 119 4.78 9.52 -2.68
CA LEU A 119 3.35 9.24 -2.58
C LEU A 119 2.57 10.28 -1.76
N THR A 120 3.25 11.08 -0.94
CA THR A 120 2.64 12.07 -0.03
C THR A 120 1.65 13.01 -0.72
N PRO A 121 1.99 13.71 -1.82
CA PRO A 121 1.04 14.60 -2.51
C PRO A 121 -0.24 13.87 -2.96
N TYR A 122 -0.10 12.65 -3.47
CA TYR A 122 -1.23 11.83 -3.92
C TYR A 122 -2.17 11.44 -2.77
N MET A 123 -1.62 11.12 -1.62
CA MET A 123 -2.40 10.75 -0.43
C MET A 123 -3.04 11.96 0.23
N ARG A 124 -2.36 13.12 0.24
CA ARG A 124 -2.92 14.40 0.72
C ARG A 124 -4.14 14.83 -0.09
N GLU A 125 -4.19 14.56 -1.40
CA GLU A 125 -5.40 14.77 -2.19
C GLU A 125 -6.58 13.94 -1.65
N LEU A 126 -6.34 12.68 -1.26
CA LEU A 126 -7.38 11.82 -0.69
C LEU A 126 -7.80 12.32 0.70
N VAL A 127 -6.85 12.72 1.53
CA VAL A 127 -7.13 13.30 2.85
C VAL A 127 -8.03 14.53 2.74
N ALA A 128 -7.68 15.45 1.83
CA ALA A 128 -8.46 16.65 1.58
C ALA A 128 -9.85 16.34 0.96
N GLN A 129 -9.93 15.37 0.05
CA GLN A 129 -11.17 15.00 -0.63
C GLN A 129 -12.18 14.29 0.28
N TYR A 130 -11.70 13.49 1.23
CA TYR A 130 -12.53 12.62 2.08
C TYR A 130 -12.54 13.01 3.56
N ASN A 131 -11.99 14.19 3.90
CA ASN A 131 -11.89 14.73 5.26
C ASN A 131 -11.30 13.72 6.26
N LEU A 132 -10.12 13.19 5.92
CA LEU A 132 -9.38 12.25 6.79
C LEU A 132 -8.62 12.93 7.90
#